data_AF-A0A496BFA1-F1
#
_entry.id   AF-A0A496BFA1-F1
#
_cell.length_a   1.000
_cell.length_b   1.000
_cell.length_c   1.000
_cell.angle_alpha   90.00
_cell.angle_beta   90.00
_cell.angle_gamma   90.00
#
_symmetry.space_group_name_H-M   'P 1'
#
loop_
_entity.id
_entity.type
_entity.pdbx_description
1 polymer ?
#
loop_
_entity_poly.entity_id
_entity_poly.type
_entity_poly.pdbx_seq_one_letter_code
_entity_poly.pdbx_strand_id
1 'polypeptide(L)'
;MTDAGRMVERVWQELPIYSSRIDLDIFQVMPNHFHGILIIKEDLKQILGTLVNAGHGDPAKQQHRRQEYPKAERNLTETFLSVPDLVACFKSLTTTQYIRGVKENNWKRFDKKLWGARFHDHVIRTESALQSIRTYIQNNPRKWELDRLNKQL
;
A
#
# COMPACT_ATOMS: atom_id res chain seq x y z
N MET A 1 5.41 8.84 -20.39
CA MET A 1 4.76 7.78 -19.59
C MET A 1 4.30 6.65 -20.52
N THR A 2 4.65 5.40 -20.24
CA THR A 2 4.16 4.20 -21.00
C THR A 2 2.75 3.79 -20.55
N ASP A 3 2.04 2.95 -21.32
CA ASP A 3 0.74 2.38 -20.92
C ASP A 3 0.80 1.54 -19.64
N ALA A 4 1.83 0.71 -19.49
CA ALA A 4 2.06 -0.05 -18.27
C ALA A 4 2.27 0.87 -17.07
N GLY A 5 3.06 1.94 -17.25
CA GLY A 5 3.23 3.00 -16.25
C GLY A 5 1.89 3.63 -15.83
N ARG A 6 1.07 4.08 -16.80
CA ARG A 6 -0.27 4.62 -16.53
C ARG A 6 -1.17 3.64 -15.79
N MET A 7 -1.07 2.35 -16.08
CA MET A 7 -1.80 1.31 -15.36
C MET A 7 -1.36 1.24 -13.90
N VAL A 8 -0.06 1.27 -13.62
CA VAL A 8 0.46 1.26 -12.25
C VAL A 8 -0.02 2.48 -11.47
N GLU A 9 0.00 3.67 -12.08
CA GLU A 9 -0.52 4.91 -11.46
C GLU A 9 -1.99 4.78 -11.08
N ARG A 10 -2.81 4.28 -12.01
CA ARG A 10 -4.25 4.08 -11.79
C ARG A 10 -4.50 3.13 -10.63
N VAL A 11 -3.85 1.96 -10.62
CA VAL A 11 -4.02 0.96 -9.55
C VAL A 11 -3.57 1.52 -8.20
N TRP A 12 -2.51 2.35 -8.17
CA TRP A 12 -2.09 3.03 -6.94
C TRP A 12 -3.19 3.96 -6.44
N GLN A 13 -3.75 4.80 -7.33
CA GLN A 13 -4.82 5.74 -7.01
C GLN A 13 -6.12 5.05 -6.57
N GLU A 14 -6.35 3.81 -6.97
CA GLU A 14 -7.49 2.99 -6.56
C GLU A 14 -7.31 2.35 -5.16
N LEU A 15 -6.11 2.39 -4.57
CA LEU A 15 -5.86 1.74 -3.27
C LEU A 15 -6.83 2.15 -2.13
N PRO A 16 -7.22 3.43 -1.98
CA PRO A 16 -8.19 3.85 -0.98
C PRO A 16 -9.58 3.21 -1.13
N ILE A 17 -9.93 2.71 -2.32
CA ILE A 17 -11.18 1.95 -2.55
C ILE A 17 -11.16 0.64 -1.76
N TYR A 18 -9.99 0.02 -1.61
CA TYR A 18 -9.83 -1.26 -0.89
C TYR A 18 -9.69 -1.08 0.63
N SER A 19 -9.32 0.11 1.10
CA SER A 19 -9.24 0.42 2.53
C SER A 19 -9.47 1.90 2.83
N SER A 20 -10.55 2.21 3.56
CA SER A 20 -10.89 3.57 3.99
C SER A 20 -9.89 4.18 4.99
N ARG A 21 -9.03 3.36 5.61
CA ARG A 21 -8.00 3.77 6.59
C ARG A 21 -6.78 4.41 5.97
N ILE A 22 -6.64 4.41 4.65
CA ILE A 22 -5.50 5.04 3.99
C ILE A 22 -5.95 6.23 3.15
N ASP A 23 -5.05 7.21 3.06
CA ASP A 23 -4.99 8.14 1.95
C ASP A 23 -3.64 7.99 1.24
N LEU A 24 -3.55 8.59 0.06
CA LEU A 24 -2.33 8.64 -0.72
C LEU A 24 -1.76 10.05 -0.69
N ASP A 25 -0.45 10.12 -0.65
CA ASP A 25 0.30 11.34 -0.94
C ASP A 25 1.16 11.06 -2.18
N ILE A 26 2.24 11.79 -2.36
CA ILE A 26 3.03 11.72 -3.57
C ILE A 26 3.58 10.33 -3.84
N PHE A 27 3.58 9.98 -5.13
CA PHE A 27 4.19 8.78 -5.66
C PHE A 27 4.94 9.09 -6.96
N GLN A 28 5.78 8.15 -7.36
CA GLN A 28 6.52 8.20 -8.61
C GLN A 28 6.68 6.80 -9.17
N VAL A 29 6.18 6.59 -10.40
CA VAL A 29 6.45 5.39 -11.20
C VAL A 29 7.72 5.62 -12.00
N MET A 30 8.64 4.66 -11.95
CA MET A 30 9.86 4.65 -12.75
C MET A 30 10.04 3.30 -13.45
N PRO A 31 10.91 3.19 -14.48
CA PRO A 31 11.01 1.97 -15.28
C PRO A 31 11.34 0.69 -14.52
N ASN A 32 12.05 0.77 -13.39
CA ASN A 32 12.47 -0.40 -12.60
C ASN A 32 11.91 -0.44 -11.16
N HIS A 33 11.33 0.65 -10.65
CA HIS A 33 10.79 0.69 -9.29
C HIS A 33 9.69 1.74 -9.13
N PHE A 34 9.09 1.74 -7.94
CA PHE A 34 7.98 2.60 -7.56
C PHE A 34 8.25 3.17 -6.17
N HIS A 35 7.98 4.47 -6.00
CA HIS A 35 7.92 5.11 -4.69
C HIS A 35 6.54 5.68 -4.45
N GLY A 36 6.03 5.57 -3.23
CA GLY A 36 4.75 6.15 -2.83
C GLY A 36 4.71 6.39 -1.34
N ILE A 37 3.98 7.42 -0.94
CA ILE A 37 3.68 7.71 0.47
C ILE A 37 2.22 7.32 0.73
N LEU A 38 2.02 6.49 1.76
CA LEU A 38 0.71 6.16 2.32
C LEU A 38 0.51 6.96 3.61
N ILE A 39 -0.66 7.57 3.74
CA ILE A 39 -1.10 8.20 4.98
C ILE A 39 -2.05 7.22 5.67
N ILE A 40 -1.72 6.79 6.88
CA ILE A 40 -2.60 5.92 7.68
C ILE A 40 -3.44 6.84 8.56
N LYS A 41 -4.75 6.82 8.37
CA LYS A 41 -5.70 7.57 9.17
C LYS A 41 -5.79 6.94 10.56
N GLU A 42 -5.76 7.79 11.58
CA GLU A 42 -6.08 7.36 12.93
C GLU A 42 -7.54 6.91 12.99
N ASP A 43 -7.77 5.72 13.55
CA ASP A 43 -9.11 5.27 13.84
C ASP A 43 -9.60 5.97 15.11
N LEU A 44 -10.49 6.96 14.94
CA LEU A 44 -11.13 7.66 16.05
C LEU A 44 -11.79 6.69 17.03
N LYS A 45 -12.26 5.50 16.59
CA LYS A 45 -12.83 4.48 17.49
C LYS A 45 -11.78 3.84 18.39
N GLN A 46 -10.54 3.71 17.91
CA GLN A 46 -9.43 3.15 18.68
C GLN A 46 -8.93 4.14 19.74
N ILE A 47 -8.92 5.45 19.41
CA ILE A 47 -8.64 6.52 20.36
C ILE A 47 -9.74 6.59 21.43
N LEU A 48 -11.01 6.61 21.03
CA LEU A 48 -12.15 6.63 21.96
C LEU A 48 -12.18 5.38 22.85
N GLY A 49 -11.90 4.19 22.30
CA GLY A 49 -11.82 2.95 23.09
C GLY A 49 -10.69 2.96 24.13
N THR A 50 -9.56 3.60 23.81
CA THR A 50 -8.44 3.75 24.76
C THR A 50 -8.77 4.75 25.87
N LEU A 51 -9.49 5.83 25.55
CA LEU A 51 -9.94 6.84 26.52
C LEU A 51 -11.04 6.30 27.46
N VAL A 52 -11.95 5.46 26.97
CA VAL A 52 -13.00 4.83 27.79
C VAL A 52 -12.43 3.77 28.74
N ASN A 53 -11.40 3.02 28.30
CA ASN A 53 -10.75 1.99 29.13
C ASN A 53 -9.80 2.57 30.20
N ALA A 54 -9.47 3.86 30.15
CA ALA A 54 -8.71 4.53 31.20
C ALA A 54 -9.54 4.89 32.44
N GLY A 55 -10.85 4.60 32.44
CA GLY A 55 -11.80 5.06 33.46
C GLY A 55 -12.38 4.02 34.41
N HIS A 56 -12.13 2.71 34.27
CA HIS A 56 -12.68 1.70 35.19
C HIS A 56 -11.65 0.62 35.54
N GLY A 57 -11.20 0.64 36.79
CA GLY A 57 -10.51 -0.49 37.41
C GLY A 57 -11.48 -1.63 37.70
N ASP A 58 -11.10 -2.86 37.32
CA ASP A 58 -10.88 -4.05 38.16
C ASP A 58 -10.95 -5.33 37.27
N PRO A 59 -10.06 -6.34 37.41
CA PRO A 59 -9.93 -7.44 36.46
C PRO A 59 -10.67 -8.69 36.96
N ALA A 60 -11.76 -9.10 36.31
CA ALA A 60 -12.28 -10.45 36.53
C ALA A 60 -13.16 -10.95 35.38
N LYS A 61 -12.80 -12.14 34.89
CA LYS A 61 -13.61 -13.14 34.16
C LYS A 61 -13.83 -12.91 32.66
N GLN A 62 -13.25 -13.78 31.82
CA GLN A 62 -14.00 -14.92 31.26
C GLN A 62 -13.15 -15.82 30.34
N GLN A 63 -13.21 -17.11 30.65
CA GLN A 63 -12.70 -18.24 29.87
C GLN A 63 -13.72 -18.72 28.82
N HIS A 64 -13.21 -19.11 27.65
CA HIS A 64 -13.68 -20.11 26.67
C HIS A 64 -15.13 -20.08 26.13
N ARG A 65 -15.28 -19.89 24.80
CA ARG A 65 -16.23 -20.66 23.96
C ARG A 65 -15.78 -20.74 22.49
N ARG A 66 -15.95 -21.93 21.90
CA ARG A 66 -15.57 -22.42 20.57
C ARG A 66 -15.90 -21.47 19.41
N GLN A 67 -14.95 -21.28 18.49
CA GLN A 67 -15.16 -20.61 17.20
C GLN A 67 -15.76 -21.61 16.18
N GLU A 68 -17.06 -21.49 15.93
CA GLU A 68 -17.67 -21.90 14.67
C GLU A 68 -17.62 -20.70 13.71
N TYR A 69 -17.03 -20.87 12.53
CA TYR A 69 -16.97 -19.84 11.50
C TYR A 69 -18.28 -19.88 10.67
N PRO A 70 -19.10 -18.81 10.66
CA PRO A 70 -20.23 -18.75 9.75
C PRO A 70 -19.73 -18.45 8.34
N LYS A 71 -20.30 -19.15 7.35
CA LYS A 71 -20.21 -18.81 5.93
C LYS A 71 -20.76 -17.39 5.72
N ALA A 72 -19.87 -16.41 5.57
CA ALA A 72 -20.25 -15.03 5.36
C ALA A 72 -20.40 -14.74 3.86
N GLU A 73 -21.64 -14.47 3.46
CA GLU A 73 -22.00 -13.67 2.29
C GLU A 73 -21.15 -12.39 2.28
N ARG A 74 -20.60 -12.04 1.11
CA ARG A 74 -19.75 -10.86 0.91
C ARG A 74 -20.58 -9.57 1.00
N ASN A 75 -21.02 -9.23 2.20
CA ASN A 75 -21.29 -7.85 2.54
C ASN A 75 -19.95 -7.11 2.51
N LEU A 76 -19.91 -5.95 1.86
CA LEU A 76 -18.77 -5.01 1.83
C LEU A 76 -18.52 -4.44 3.23
N THR A 77 -18.23 -5.29 4.20
CA THR A 77 -17.69 -4.89 5.49
C THR A 77 -16.35 -4.22 5.24
N GLU A 78 -16.15 -3.03 5.79
CA GLU A 78 -14.92 -2.25 5.65
C GLU A 78 -13.68 -3.15 5.77
N THR A 79 -13.05 -3.46 4.64
CA THR A 79 -11.88 -4.34 4.63
C THR A 79 -10.72 -3.58 5.24
N PHE A 80 -10.43 -3.89 6.50
CA PHE A 80 -9.26 -3.40 7.21
C PHE A 80 -8.02 -4.16 6.74
N LEU A 81 -7.43 -3.71 5.64
CA LEU A 81 -6.16 -4.25 5.15
C LEU A 81 -4.98 -3.60 5.88
N SER A 82 -4.02 -4.43 6.30
CA SER A 82 -2.74 -3.94 6.80
C SER A 82 -1.90 -3.36 5.66
N VAL A 83 -0.85 -2.57 5.96
CA VAL A 83 0.07 -2.05 4.92
C VAL A 83 0.68 -3.18 4.07
N PRO A 84 1.19 -4.29 4.66
CA PRO A 84 1.63 -5.43 3.88
C PRO A 84 0.55 -6.00 2.94
N ASP A 85 -0.70 -6.10 3.38
CA ASP A 85 -1.80 -6.62 2.57
C ASP A 85 -2.13 -5.68 1.40
N LEU A 86 -2.11 -4.37 1.64
CA LEU A 86 -2.30 -3.35 0.60
C LEU A 86 -1.19 -3.42 -0.45
N VAL A 87 0.08 -3.56 -0.03
CA VAL A 87 1.21 -3.71 -0.96
C VAL A 87 1.11 -5.03 -1.73
N ALA A 88 0.69 -6.12 -1.09
CA ALA A 88 0.47 -7.40 -1.75
C ALA A 88 -0.66 -7.31 -2.79
N CYS A 89 -1.77 -6.67 -2.43
CA CYS A 89 -2.88 -6.38 -3.33
C CYS A 89 -2.42 -5.55 -4.54
N PHE A 90 -1.72 -4.44 -4.30
CA PHE A 90 -1.16 -3.58 -5.34
C PHE A 90 -0.27 -4.36 -6.32
N LYS A 91 0.70 -5.13 -5.81
CA LYS A 91 1.60 -5.95 -6.64
C LYS A 91 0.84 -7.00 -7.44
N SER A 92 -0.18 -7.62 -6.85
CA SER A 92 -1.00 -8.66 -7.50
C SER A 92 -1.88 -8.08 -8.62
N LEU A 93 -2.58 -6.98 -8.34
CA LEU A 93 -3.44 -6.28 -9.30
C LEU A 93 -2.65 -5.79 -10.50
N THR A 94 -1.54 -5.08 -10.26
CA THR A 94 -0.68 -4.57 -11.34
C THR A 94 -0.06 -5.70 -12.16
N THR A 95 0.39 -6.79 -11.53
CA THR A 95 0.91 -7.97 -12.27
C THR A 95 -0.18 -8.58 -13.16
N THR A 96 -1.39 -8.75 -12.63
CA THR A 96 -2.51 -9.31 -13.38
C THR A 96 -2.89 -8.43 -14.57
N GLN A 97 -3.00 -7.12 -14.37
CA GLN A 97 -3.30 -6.16 -15.43
C GLN A 97 -2.17 -6.09 -16.47
N TYR A 98 -0.91 -6.20 -16.05
CA TYR A 98 0.23 -6.27 -16.98
C TYR A 98 0.17 -7.49 -17.88
N ILE A 99 -0.09 -8.67 -17.32
CA ILE A 99 -0.24 -9.91 -18.10
C ILE A 99 -1.40 -9.78 -19.11
N ARG A 100 -2.52 -9.15 -18.72
CA ARG A 100 -3.62 -8.85 -19.67
C ARG A 100 -3.17 -7.88 -20.76
N GLY A 101 -2.47 -6.81 -20.41
CA GLY A 101 -1.94 -5.85 -21.37
C GLY A 101 -0.97 -6.48 -22.39
N VAL A 102 -0.17 -7.47 -21.99
CA VAL A 102 0.67 -8.24 -22.93
C VAL A 102 -0.18 -9.06 -23.90
N LYS A 103 -1.29 -9.65 -23.44
CA LYS A 103 -2.18 -10.49 -24.26
C LYS A 103 -3.09 -9.70 -25.20
N GLU A 104 -3.58 -8.56 -24.73
CA GLU A 104 -4.69 -7.83 -25.35
C GLU A 104 -4.25 -6.50 -25.99
N ASN A 105 -3.22 -5.85 -25.44
CA ASN A 105 -2.82 -4.49 -25.80
C ASN A 105 -1.40 -4.40 -26.39
N ASN A 106 -0.85 -5.54 -26.85
CA ASN A 106 0.49 -5.64 -27.44
C ASN A 106 1.62 -5.06 -26.56
N TRP A 107 1.47 -5.09 -25.22
CA TRP A 107 2.56 -4.67 -24.34
C TRP A 107 3.75 -5.62 -24.46
N LYS A 108 4.95 -5.08 -24.29
CA LYS A 108 6.18 -5.88 -24.31
C LYS A 108 6.11 -6.97 -23.23
N ARG A 109 6.26 -8.23 -23.63
CA ARG A 109 6.36 -9.34 -22.69
C ARG A 109 7.56 -9.15 -21.76
N PHE A 110 7.38 -9.47 -20.49
CA PHE A 110 8.44 -9.47 -19.49
C PHE A 110 8.50 -10.83 -18.81
N ASP A 111 9.59 -11.55 -19.02
CA ASP A 111 9.75 -12.96 -18.59
C ASP A 111 10.28 -13.13 -17.16
N LYS A 112 10.49 -12.02 -16.44
CA LYS A 112 10.85 -12.02 -15.02
C LYS A 112 9.64 -11.63 -14.17
N LYS A 113 9.79 -11.69 -12.84
CA LYS A 113 8.79 -11.17 -11.91
C LYS A 113 8.72 -9.64 -12.02
N LEU A 114 7.52 -9.10 -12.21
CA LEU A 114 7.29 -7.66 -12.32
C LEU A 114 7.74 -6.90 -11.06
N TRP A 115 7.54 -7.51 -9.88
CA TRP A 115 7.92 -6.93 -8.59
C TRP A 115 8.87 -7.83 -7.82
N GLY A 116 9.78 -7.21 -7.06
CA GLY A 116 10.54 -7.90 -6.02
C GLY A 116 9.63 -8.46 -4.92
N ALA A 117 10.06 -9.54 -4.26
CA ALA A 117 9.29 -10.18 -3.18
C ALA A 117 9.11 -9.24 -1.98
N ARG A 118 10.17 -8.51 -1.62
CA ARG A 118 10.17 -7.55 -0.52
C ARG A 118 9.76 -6.16 -1.00
N PHE A 119 9.47 -5.28 -0.07
CA PHE A 119 9.37 -3.84 -0.27
C PHE A 119 10.12 -3.14 0.85
N HIS A 120 10.51 -1.90 0.62
CA HIS A 120 11.13 -1.06 1.64
C HIS A 120 10.08 -0.09 2.16
N ASP A 121 9.91 -0.05 3.47
CA ASP A 121 9.02 0.86 4.19
C ASP A 121 9.78 1.70 5.20
N HIS A 122 9.24 2.89 5.50
CA HIS A 122 9.78 3.80 6.49
C HIS A 122 8.64 4.61 7.09
N VAL A 123 8.54 4.62 8.43
CA VAL A 123 7.52 5.38 9.14
C VAL A 123 7.97 6.83 9.29
N ILE A 124 7.24 7.73 8.64
CA ILE A 124 7.48 9.18 8.67
C ILE A 124 6.72 9.77 9.85
N ARG A 125 7.43 10.43 10.78
CA ARG A 125 6.85 10.92 12.05
C ARG A 125 6.85 12.45 12.21
N THR A 126 7.48 13.18 11.30
CA THR A 126 7.60 14.65 11.39
C THR A 126 7.33 15.30 10.03
N GLU A 127 6.79 16.51 10.05
CA GLU A 127 6.51 17.26 8.82
C GLU A 127 7.78 17.57 8.03
N SER A 128 8.88 17.89 8.72
CA SER A 128 10.18 18.14 8.07
C SER A 128 10.70 16.90 7.32
N ALA A 129 10.56 15.72 7.93
CA ALA A 129 10.91 14.46 7.26
C ALA A 129 9.97 14.17 6.08
N LEU A 130 8.67 14.40 6.24
CA LEU A 130 7.68 14.26 5.17
C LEU A 130 8.03 15.15 3.97
N GLN A 131 8.30 16.43 4.21
CA GLN A 131 8.66 17.37 3.15
C GLN A 131 9.97 17.00 2.44
N SER A 132 10.96 16.50 3.20
CA SER A 132 12.22 16.02 2.64
C SER A 132 12.00 14.81 1.74
N ILE A 133 11.16 13.86 2.15
CA ILE A 133 10.83 12.65 1.38
C ILE A 133 9.99 12.99 0.15
N ARG A 134 8.99 13.88 0.27
CA ARG A 134 8.24 14.39 -0.88
C ARG A 134 9.18 15.00 -1.92
N THR A 135 10.10 15.86 -1.47
CA THR A 135 11.11 16.50 -2.33
C THR A 135 12.01 15.45 -3.00
N TYR A 136 12.42 14.42 -2.26
CA TYR A 136 13.20 13.31 -2.82
C TYR A 136 12.42 12.59 -3.93
N ILE A 137 11.19 12.17 -3.68
CA ILE A 137 10.34 11.43 -4.63
C ILE A 137 10.10 12.27 -5.90
N GLN A 138 9.77 13.56 -5.76
CA GLN A 138 9.57 14.49 -6.89
C GLN A 138 10.81 14.62 -7.78
N ASN A 139 11.99 14.65 -7.17
CA ASN A 139 13.23 14.89 -7.88
C ASN A 139 13.92 13.60 -8.35
N ASN A 140 13.44 12.42 -7.91
CA ASN A 140 14.05 11.13 -8.25
C ASN A 140 14.16 10.91 -9.77
N PRO A 141 13.16 11.23 -10.62
CA PRO A 141 13.29 11.08 -12.07
C PRO A 141 14.52 11.78 -12.67
N ARG A 142 14.97 12.89 -12.07
CA ARG A 142 16.16 13.65 -12.50
C ARG A 142 17.46 13.10 -11.93
N LYS A 143 17.40 12.43 -10.77
CA LYS A 143 18.55 11.79 -10.11
C LYS A 143 18.72 10.32 -10.48
N TRP A 144 17.79 9.79 -11.29
CA TRP A 144 17.73 8.40 -11.72
C TRP A 144 19.09 7.83 -12.14
N GLU A 145 19.80 8.48 -13.05
CA GLU A 145 21.09 8.01 -13.58
C GLU A 145 22.19 7.89 -12.50
N LEU A 146 22.04 8.62 -11.38
CA LEU A 146 23.00 8.69 -10.29
C LEU A 146 22.60 7.85 -9.08
N ASP A 147 21.40 7.25 -9.07
CA ASP A 147 20.90 6.49 -7.94
C ASP A 147 21.69 5.18 -7.76
N ARG A 148 22.10 4.89 -6.52
CA ARG A 148 22.80 3.66 -6.14
C ARG A 148 21.99 2.39 -6.44
N LEU A 149 20.66 2.49 -6.50
CA LEU A 149 19.78 1.37 -6.89
C LEU A 149 19.87 1.01 -8.38
N ASN A 150 20.44 1.88 -9.24
CA ASN A 150 20.74 1.52 -10.63
C ASN A 150 21.93 0.55 -10.77
N LYS A 151 22.69 0.26 -9.70
CA LYS A 151 23.87 -0.63 -9.75
C LYS A 151 23.57 -2.12 -9.50
N GLN A 152 22.30 -2.53 -9.40
CA GLN A 152 21.95 -3.93 -9.12
C GLN A 152 20.95 -4.56 -10.11
N LEU A 153 20.97 -4.12 -11.38
CA LEU A 153 20.29 -4.82 -12.48
C LEU A 153 21.30 -5.39 -13.49
#